data_AF-A0A2W5F156-F1
#
_entry.id   AF-A0A2W5F156-F1
#
_cell.length_a   1.000
_cell.length_b   1.000
_cell.length_c   1.000
_cell.angle_alpha   90.00
_cell.angle_beta   90.00
_cell.angle_gamma   90.00
#
_symmetry.space_group_name_H-M   'P 1'
#
loop_
_entity.id
_entity.type
_entity.pdbx_description
1 polymer ?
#
loop_
_entity_poly.entity_id
_entity_poly.type
_entity_poly.pdbx_seq_one_letter_code
_entity_poly.pdbx_strand_id
1 'polypeptide(L)'
;MRRLQRWLAVRRQARGFSLIELMISVALLAFLVLIAGPFTSAWSNGAKVRDAEGVLNQGIGRAKAAALRNRYGIVDSKPAATLCLSDSNLLSLHEANDKDTPATCLTHSPWQAQLPASVSVTLTAEASTLSCLSFDNHAALASASVPSGCSSSTALTLAAGGENVALVFN
;
A
#
# COMPACT_ATOMS: atom_id res chain seq x y z
N MET A 1 -76.91 35.26 0.80
CA MET A 1 -75.75 35.72 0.01
C MET A 1 -74.66 34.64 0.08
N ARG A 2 -74.63 33.73 -0.90
CA ARG A 2 -73.72 32.57 -0.95
C ARG A 2 -72.47 32.96 -1.75
N ARG A 3 -71.32 33.09 -1.08
CA ARG A 3 -70.01 33.24 -1.74
C ARG A 3 -69.61 31.88 -2.33
N LEU A 4 -69.90 31.71 -3.62
CA LEU A 4 -69.47 30.55 -4.40
C LEU A 4 -67.99 30.65 -4.71
N GLN A 5 -67.33 29.54 -4.41
CA GLN A 5 -65.93 29.23 -4.58
C GLN A 5 -65.50 29.36 -6.05
N ARG A 6 -64.35 29.99 -6.29
CA ARG A 6 -63.60 29.85 -7.55
C ARG A 6 -62.16 29.47 -7.22
N TRP A 7 -61.98 28.17 -6.95
CA TRP A 7 -60.66 27.55 -6.86
C TRP A 7 -60.00 27.62 -8.23
N LEU A 8 -58.95 28.44 -8.37
CA LEU A 8 -58.05 28.38 -9.51
C LEU A 8 -57.16 27.14 -9.35
N ALA A 9 -57.58 26.05 -9.99
CA ALA A 9 -56.71 24.88 -10.16
C ALA A 9 -55.57 25.26 -11.14
N VAL A 10 -54.40 25.56 -10.60
CA VAL A 10 -53.16 25.67 -11.37
C VAL A 10 -52.87 24.28 -11.95
N ARG A 11 -53.19 24.08 -13.23
CA ARG A 11 -52.75 22.90 -13.96
C ARG A 11 -51.23 22.97 -14.11
N ARG A 12 -50.49 22.28 -13.24
CA ARG A 12 -49.08 21.96 -13.52
C ARG A 12 -49.07 21.13 -14.80
N GLN A 13 -48.66 21.72 -15.91
CA GLN A 13 -48.33 20.97 -17.12
C GLN A 13 -47.15 20.06 -16.76
N ALA A 14 -47.44 18.78 -16.56
CA ALA A 14 -46.40 17.76 -16.48
C ALA A 14 -45.71 17.72 -17.85
N ARG A 15 -44.56 18.38 -17.96
CA ARG A 15 -43.68 18.28 -19.12
C ARG A 15 -42.97 16.92 -19.02
N GLY A 16 -43.32 16.01 -19.92
CA GLY A 16 -42.61 14.74 -20.09
C GLY A 16 -41.33 14.93 -20.89
N PHE A 17 -40.36 14.04 -20.71
CA PHE A 17 -39.16 13.97 -21.54
C PHE A 17 -39.52 13.46 -22.94
N SER A 18 -38.93 14.08 -23.97
CA SER A 18 -39.07 13.58 -25.33
C SER A 18 -38.24 12.29 -25.52
N LEU A 19 -38.71 11.39 -26.37
CA LEU A 19 -37.99 10.13 -26.67
C LEU A 19 -36.58 10.41 -27.22
N ILE A 20 -36.43 11.42 -28.08
CA ILE A 20 -35.12 11.83 -28.61
C ILE A 20 -34.22 12.43 -27.53
N GLU A 21 -34.78 13.15 -26.56
CA GLU A 21 -34.03 13.76 -25.47
C GLU A 21 -33.45 12.70 -24.54
N LEU A 22 -34.21 11.62 -24.30
CA LEU A 22 -33.73 10.45 -23.57
C LEU A 22 -32.63 9.71 -24.35
N MET A 23 -32.77 9.54 -25.66
CA MET A 23 -31.73 8.90 -26.48
C MET A 23 -30.42 9.69 -26.47
N ILE A 24 -30.48 11.02 -26.63
CA ILE A 24 -29.29 11.88 -26.61
C ILE A 24 -28.64 11.85 -25.23
N SER A 25 -29.43 11.94 -24.15
CA SER A 25 -28.91 11.95 -22.78
C SER A 25 -28.20 10.64 -22.43
N VAL A 26 -28.79 9.50 -22.78
CA VAL A 26 -28.17 8.19 -22.55
C VAL A 26 -26.91 8.00 -23.40
N ALA A 27 -26.93 8.46 -24.66
CA ALA A 27 -25.75 8.43 -25.52
C ALA A 27 -24.59 9.27 -24.94
N LEU A 28 -24.86 10.50 -24.49
CA LEU A 28 -23.86 11.36 -23.86
C LEU A 28 -23.33 10.75 -22.56
N LEU A 29 -24.21 10.18 -21.73
CA LEU A 29 -23.80 9.51 -20.49
C LEU A 29 -22.90 8.30 -20.79
N ALA A 30 -23.22 7.50 -21.80
CA ALA A 30 -22.39 6.38 -22.23
C ALA A 30 -20.98 6.84 -22.67
N PHE A 31 -20.89 7.92 -23.46
CA PHE A 31 -19.61 8.51 -23.84
C PHE A 31 -18.79 8.98 -22.64
N LEU A 32 -19.43 9.66 -21.67
CA LEU A 32 -18.75 10.14 -20.48
C LEU A 32 -18.22 8.99 -19.60
N VAL A 33 -19.00 7.93 -19.42
CA VAL A 33 -18.59 6.76 -18.62
C VAL A 33 -17.38 6.06 -19.24
N LEU A 34 -17.33 5.92 -20.57
CA LEU A 34 -16.20 5.30 -21.26
C LEU A 34 -14.88 6.06 -21.05
N ILE A 35 -14.94 7.39 -20.95
CA ILE A 35 -13.77 8.24 -20.71
C ILE A 35 -13.37 8.24 -19.22
N ALA A 36 -14.35 8.21 -18.30
CA ALA A 36 -14.11 8.29 -16.86
C ALA A 36 -13.52 7.01 -16.24
N GLY A 37 -13.79 5.84 -16.85
CA GLY A 37 -13.29 4.54 -16.39
C GLY A 37 -11.77 4.45 -16.17
N PRO A 38 -10.92 4.67 -17.21
CA PRO A 38 -9.47 4.52 -17.10
C PRO A 38 -8.83 5.51 -16.12
N PHE A 39 -9.43 6.67 -15.91
CA PHE A 39 -8.94 7.64 -14.93
C PHE A 39 -9.06 7.11 -13.49
N THR A 40 -10.15 6.40 -13.19
CA THR A 40 -10.41 5.89 -11.85
C THR A 40 -9.46 4.75 -11.48
N SER A 41 -9.07 3.90 -12.44
CA SER A 41 -8.15 2.78 -12.18
C SER A 41 -6.71 3.26 -11.95
N ALA A 42 -6.23 4.24 -12.72
CA ALA A 42 -4.90 4.83 -12.52
C ALA A 42 -4.81 5.51 -11.14
N TRP A 43 -5.81 6.33 -10.78
CA TRP A 43 -5.86 6.96 -9.46
C TRP A 43 -5.89 5.94 -8.31
N SER A 44 -6.68 4.87 -8.45
CA SER A 44 -6.73 3.80 -7.45
C SER A 44 -5.38 3.10 -7.29
N ASN A 45 -4.69 2.79 -8.39
CA ASN A 45 -3.37 2.16 -8.33
C ASN A 45 -2.34 3.10 -7.66
N GLY A 46 -2.33 4.39 -8.01
CA GLY A 46 -1.45 5.36 -7.37
C GLY A 46 -1.75 5.54 -5.87
N ALA A 47 -3.01 5.47 -5.44
CA ALA A 47 -3.37 5.47 -4.03
C ALA A 47 -2.81 4.25 -3.29
N LYS A 48 -2.87 3.05 -3.90
CA LYS A 48 -2.33 1.82 -3.31
C LYS A 48 -0.80 1.84 -3.22
N VAL A 49 -0.11 2.38 -4.23
CA VAL A 49 1.36 2.52 -4.20
C VAL A 49 1.78 3.46 -3.07
N ARG A 50 1.10 4.60 -2.90
CA ARG A 50 1.36 5.54 -1.78
C ARG A 50 1.08 4.93 -0.41
N ASP A 51 0.01 4.14 -0.29
CA ASP A 51 -0.30 3.42 0.94
C ASP A 51 0.79 2.38 1.28
N ALA A 52 1.20 1.58 0.29
CA ALA A 52 2.30 0.63 0.42
C ALA A 52 3.62 1.33 0.80
N GLU A 53 3.92 2.48 0.20
CA GLU A 53 5.07 3.31 0.55
C GLU A 53 5.02 3.78 2.00
N GLY A 54 3.87 4.27 2.46
CA GLY A 54 3.69 4.69 3.85
C GLY A 54 3.91 3.55 4.84
N VAL A 55 3.31 2.38 4.57
CA VAL A 55 3.46 1.17 5.38
C VAL A 55 4.91 0.69 5.40
N LEU A 56 5.59 0.68 4.25
CA LEU A 56 6.97 0.22 4.14
C LEU A 56 7.94 1.16 4.86
N ASN A 57 7.78 2.48 4.70
CA ASN A 57 8.56 3.47 5.43
C ASN A 57 8.36 3.35 6.95
N GLN A 58 7.12 3.10 7.39
CA GLN A 58 6.83 2.82 8.79
C GLN A 58 7.52 1.53 9.26
N GLY A 59 7.46 0.45 8.48
CA GLY A 59 8.09 -0.83 8.78
C GLY A 59 9.62 -0.72 8.89
N ILE A 60 10.27 -0.06 7.92
CA ILE A 60 11.71 0.19 7.94
C ILE A 60 12.10 1.06 9.14
N GLY A 61 11.37 2.14 9.40
CA GLY A 61 11.63 3.00 10.55
C GLY A 61 11.50 2.26 11.89
N ARG A 62 10.50 1.39 12.02
CA ARG A 62 10.33 0.53 13.20
C ARG A 62 11.45 -0.51 13.31
N ALA A 63 11.84 -1.15 12.21
CA ALA A 63 12.92 -2.13 12.18
C ALA A 63 14.25 -1.51 12.61
N LYS A 64 14.60 -0.34 12.08
CA LYS A 64 15.80 0.40 12.49
C LYS A 64 15.76 0.80 13.95
N ALA A 65 14.62 1.30 14.43
CA ALA A 65 14.46 1.64 15.84
C ALA A 65 14.58 0.40 16.75
N ALA A 66 14.05 -0.75 16.35
CA ALA A 66 14.20 -2.00 17.09
C ALA A 66 15.66 -2.48 17.08
N ALA A 67 16.32 -2.40 15.94
CA ALA A 67 17.73 -2.77 15.77
C ALA A 67 18.67 -1.91 16.63
N LEU A 68 18.46 -0.58 16.66
CA LEU A 68 19.22 0.35 17.50
C LEU A 68 18.97 0.15 19.00
N ARG A 69 17.73 -0.18 19.39
CA ARG A 69 17.42 -0.52 20.79
C ARG A 69 18.14 -1.79 21.22
N ASN A 70 18.37 -2.70 20.26
CA ASN A 70 19.11 -3.95 20.44
C ASN A 70 18.78 -4.64 21.78
N ARG A 71 17.50 -4.85 22.04
CA ARG A 71 16.98 -5.26 23.35
C ARG A 71 17.70 -6.48 23.94
N TYR A 72 18.10 -7.40 23.08
CA TYR A 72 18.69 -8.68 23.45
C TYR A 72 20.23 -8.70 23.37
N GLY A 73 20.86 -7.56 23.01
CA GLY A 73 22.31 -7.43 23.00
C GLY A 73 22.99 -8.25 21.90
N ILE A 74 22.40 -8.30 20.70
CA ILE A 74 23.05 -8.87 19.52
C ILE A 74 24.32 -8.06 19.23
N VAL A 75 25.42 -8.77 19.04
CA VAL A 75 26.72 -8.21 18.69
C VAL A 75 27.16 -8.74 17.33
N ASP A 76 28.20 -8.11 16.78
CA ASP A 76 28.69 -8.31 15.42
C ASP A 76 27.63 -7.92 14.37
N SER A 77 27.96 -8.02 13.07
CA SER A 77 27.03 -7.70 11.96
C SER A 77 25.88 -8.72 11.81
N LYS A 78 25.39 -9.27 12.93
CA LYS A 78 24.23 -10.15 13.00
C LYS A 78 22.95 -9.32 13.08
N PRO A 79 21.84 -9.79 12.50
CA PRO A 79 20.57 -9.07 12.56
C PRO A 79 20.02 -8.97 13.98
N ALA A 80 19.88 -7.73 14.46
CA ALA A 80 19.17 -7.38 15.68
C ALA A 80 17.66 -7.26 15.43
N ALA A 81 17.26 -6.82 14.23
CA ALA A 81 15.87 -6.80 13.77
C ALA A 81 15.78 -7.13 12.29
N THR A 82 14.70 -7.79 11.88
CA THR A 82 14.46 -8.19 10.49
C THR A 82 13.05 -7.82 10.09
N LEU A 83 12.89 -7.20 8.93
CA LEU A 83 11.61 -6.90 8.30
C LEU A 83 11.36 -7.93 7.20
N CYS A 84 10.23 -8.63 7.25
CA CYS A 84 9.92 -9.73 6.33
C CYS A 84 8.63 -9.45 5.57
N LEU A 85 8.63 -9.74 4.27
CA LEU A 85 7.46 -9.67 3.41
C LEU A 85 7.05 -11.10 3.02
N SER A 86 5.83 -11.47 3.39
CA SER A 86 5.22 -12.74 2.99
C SER A 86 4.64 -12.66 1.58
N ASP A 87 4.47 -13.81 0.92
CA ASP A 87 3.72 -13.95 -0.35
C ASP A 87 2.30 -13.37 -0.30
N SER A 88 1.73 -13.25 0.91
CA SER A 88 0.43 -12.63 1.16
C SER A 88 0.46 -11.10 1.22
N ASN A 89 1.60 -10.44 0.89
CA ASN A 89 1.85 -9.02 1.08
C ASN A 89 1.76 -8.55 2.55
N LEU A 90 1.92 -9.48 3.50
CA LEU A 90 2.01 -9.15 4.91
C LEU A 90 3.45 -8.79 5.28
N LEU A 91 3.64 -7.55 5.70
CA LEU A 91 4.90 -7.05 6.23
C LEU A 91 4.94 -7.29 7.73
N SER A 92 5.99 -7.95 8.21
CA SER A 92 6.17 -8.28 9.62
C SER A 92 7.55 -7.85 10.10
N LEU A 93 7.58 -7.16 11.23
CA LEU A 93 8.80 -6.85 11.96
C LEU A 93 9.10 -8.00 12.91
N HIS A 94 10.36 -8.39 12.99
CA HIS A 94 10.88 -9.45 13.83
C HIS A 94 12.10 -8.93 14.59
N GLU A 95 12.22 -9.30 15.87
CA GLU A 95 13.36 -8.97 16.71
C GLU A 95 14.11 -10.25 17.08
N ALA A 96 15.37 -10.13 17.49
CA ALA A 96 16.10 -11.26 18.09
C ALA A 96 15.34 -11.79 19.32
N ASN A 97 15.57 -13.05 19.70
CA ASN A 97 14.98 -13.62 20.91
C ASN A 97 15.96 -13.54 22.10
N ASP A 98 17.25 -13.74 21.85
CA ASP A 98 18.33 -13.70 22.83
C ASP A 98 19.63 -13.19 22.15
N LYS A 99 20.68 -12.96 22.95
CA LYS A 99 22.00 -12.48 22.46
C LYS A 99 22.65 -13.37 21.39
N ASP A 100 22.30 -14.65 21.35
CA ASP A 100 22.90 -15.65 20.46
C ASP A 100 22.00 -16.01 19.27
N THR A 101 20.72 -15.61 19.31
CA THR A 101 19.70 -15.96 18.30
C THR A 101 19.25 -14.72 17.53
N PRO A 102 19.84 -14.44 16.35
CA PRO A 102 19.53 -13.24 15.57
C PRO A 102 18.07 -13.22 15.08
N ALA A 103 17.58 -12.03 14.73
CA ALA A 103 16.23 -11.84 14.24
C ALA A 103 15.99 -12.55 12.90
N THR A 104 14.89 -13.31 12.79
CA THR A 104 14.50 -14.00 11.55
C THR A 104 13.00 -13.86 11.31
N CYS A 105 12.50 -14.18 10.11
CA CYS A 105 11.06 -14.12 9.82
C CYS A 105 10.19 -15.11 10.63
N LEU A 106 10.82 -15.96 11.44
CA LEU A 106 10.15 -16.97 12.28
C LEU A 106 10.09 -16.55 13.75
N THR A 107 10.79 -15.48 14.15
CA THR A 107 10.76 -15.02 15.54
C THR A 107 9.43 -14.35 15.88
N HIS A 108 9.25 -13.92 17.13
CA HIS A 108 8.03 -13.21 17.50
C HIS A 108 7.97 -11.86 16.76
N SER A 109 6.80 -11.57 16.19
CA SER A 109 6.58 -10.32 15.46
C SER A 109 5.83 -9.30 16.31
N PRO A 110 6.50 -8.24 16.83
CA PRO A 110 5.84 -7.19 17.61
C PRO A 110 4.97 -6.26 16.76
N TRP A 111 5.14 -6.25 15.44
CA TRP A 111 4.38 -5.38 14.54
C TRP A 111 4.20 -6.02 13.17
N GLN A 112 3.00 -5.90 12.63
CA GLN A 112 2.65 -6.39 11.30
C GLN A 112 1.74 -5.37 10.61
N ALA A 113 1.83 -5.28 9.30
CA ALA A 113 0.95 -4.48 8.47
C ALA A 113 0.76 -5.11 7.09
N GLN A 114 -0.45 -4.98 6.56
CA GLN A 114 -0.82 -5.55 5.27
C GLN A 114 -0.57 -4.52 4.16
N LEU A 115 0.24 -4.87 3.16
CA LEU A 115 0.32 -4.09 1.93
C LEU A 115 -0.87 -4.42 1.02
N PRO A 116 -1.33 -3.46 0.19
CA PRO A 116 -2.33 -3.74 -0.83
C PRO A 116 -1.90 -4.91 -1.73
N ALA A 117 -2.78 -5.89 -1.92
CA ALA A 117 -2.47 -7.14 -2.65
C ALA A 117 -2.02 -6.95 -4.11
N SER A 118 -2.35 -5.80 -4.71
CA SER A 118 -1.98 -5.48 -6.11
C SER A 118 -0.64 -4.75 -6.25
N VAL A 119 0.07 -4.49 -5.15
CA VAL A 119 1.39 -3.84 -5.17
C VAL A 119 2.47 -4.92 -5.12
N SER A 120 3.40 -4.89 -6.09
CA SER A 120 4.63 -5.68 -6.04
C SER A 120 5.77 -4.84 -5.46
N VAL A 121 6.58 -5.47 -4.63
CA VAL A 121 7.79 -4.87 -4.04
C VAL A 121 9.00 -5.59 -4.60
N THR A 122 9.81 -4.89 -5.39
CA THR A 122 11.03 -5.46 -5.98
C THR A 122 12.27 -4.70 -5.57
N LEU A 123 13.43 -5.35 -5.62
CA LEU A 123 14.71 -4.70 -5.46
C LEU A 123 15.04 -3.92 -6.73
N THR A 124 15.40 -2.65 -6.60
CA THR A 124 15.68 -1.81 -7.78
C THR A 124 16.90 -2.28 -8.56
N ALA A 125 17.89 -2.90 -7.89
CA ALA A 125 19.13 -3.36 -8.51
C ALA A 125 18.98 -4.74 -9.20
N GLU A 126 18.26 -5.69 -8.60
CA GLU A 126 18.15 -7.06 -9.12
C GLU A 126 16.82 -7.40 -9.78
N ALA A 127 15.81 -6.51 -9.74
CA ALA A 127 14.45 -6.75 -10.20
C ALA A 127 13.77 -8.00 -9.61
N SER A 128 14.29 -8.52 -8.50
CA SER A 128 13.72 -9.66 -7.75
C SER A 128 12.74 -9.18 -6.68
N THR A 129 11.84 -10.06 -6.26
CA THR A 129 10.87 -9.74 -5.19
C THR A 129 11.56 -9.63 -3.84
N LEU A 130 11.20 -8.62 -3.06
CA LEU A 130 11.73 -8.46 -1.71
C LEU A 130 11.19 -9.56 -0.80
N SER A 131 12.08 -10.37 -0.21
CA SER A 131 11.72 -11.34 0.83
C SER A 131 11.89 -10.76 2.24
N CYS A 132 13.06 -10.17 2.51
CA CYS A 132 13.33 -9.55 3.80
C CYS A 132 14.47 -8.52 3.75
N LEU A 133 14.51 -7.66 4.77
CA LEU A 133 15.57 -6.70 5.09
C LEU A 133 16.03 -6.93 6.52
N SER A 134 17.29 -7.24 6.72
CA SER A 134 17.89 -7.50 8.03
C SER A 134 18.76 -6.32 8.47
N PHE A 135 18.59 -5.86 9.70
CA PHE A 135 19.33 -4.74 10.28
C PHE A 135 20.17 -5.19 11.47
N ASP A 136 21.44 -4.78 11.50
CA ASP A 136 22.34 -5.02 12.64
C ASP A 136 22.12 -4.02 13.78
N ASN A 137 22.89 -4.15 14.87
CA ASN A 137 22.81 -3.27 16.04
C ASN A 137 23.20 -1.79 15.76
N HIS A 138 23.69 -1.48 14.56
CA HIS A 138 23.95 -0.11 14.09
C HIS A 138 22.85 0.40 13.15
N ALA A 139 21.77 -0.37 12.96
CA ALA A 139 20.74 -0.18 11.96
C ALA A 139 21.26 -0.11 10.52
N ALA A 140 22.47 -0.63 10.28
CA ALA A 140 22.94 -0.90 8.94
C ALA A 140 22.34 -2.22 8.44
N LEU A 141 22.25 -2.39 7.12
CA LEU A 141 21.84 -3.66 6.55
C LEU A 141 22.88 -4.73 6.91
N ALA A 142 22.46 -5.77 7.61
CA ALA A 142 23.34 -6.82 8.09
C ALA A 142 23.89 -7.64 6.91
N SER A 143 25.22 -7.71 6.78
CA SER A 143 25.91 -8.43 5.71
C SER A 143 25.96 -9.96 5.89
N ALA A 144 25.22 -10.51 6.85
CA ALA A 144 25.26 -11.92 7.20
C ALA A 144 23.88 -12.56 7.02
N SER A 145 23.86 -13.54 6.13
CA SER A 145 22.78 -14.41 5.65
C SER A 145 22.06 -15.22 6.74
N VAL A 146 21.48 -14.57 7.74
CA VAL A 146 20.56 -15.20 8.69
C VAL A 146 19.33 -14.32 8.89
N PRO A 147 18.16 -14.69 8.35
CA PRO A 147 17.98 -15.84 7.47
C PRO A 147 18.64 -15.61 6.10
N SER A 148 19.18 -16.67 5.50
CA SER A 148 19.77 -16.63 4.16
C SER A 148 18.70 -16.22 3.14
N GLY A 149 18.93 -15.14 2.40
CA GLY A 149 17.99 -14.65 1.38
C GLY A 149 17.43 -13.24 1.63
N CYS A 150 17.75 -12.59 2.75
CA CYS A 150 17.45 -11.17 2.93
C CYS A 150 18.35 -10.31 2.03
N SER A 151 17.74 -9.27 1.46
CA SER A 151 18.44 -8.32 0.61
C SER A 151 19.23 -7.31 1.44
N SER A 152 20.38 -6.93 0.93
CA SER A 152 21.19 -5.79 1.40
C SER A 152 21.01 -4.54 0.53
N SER A 153 19.99 -4.52 -0.35
CA SER A 153 19.66 -3.34 -1.15
C SER A 153 18.94 -2.29 -0.30
N THR A 154 19.36 -1.05 -0.48
CA THR A 154 18.73 0.16 0.07
C THR A 154 17.68 0.78 -0.84
N ALA A 155 17.50 0.21 -2.04
CA ALA A 155 16.59 0.71 -3.07
C ALA A 155 15.54 -0.36 -3.41
N LEU A 156 14.27 0.03 -3.27
CA LEU A 156 13.10 -0.78 -3.57
C LEU A 156 12.23 -0.07 -4.59
N THR A 157 11.61 -0.83 -5.47
CA THR A 157 10.60 -0.34 -6.41
C THR A 157 9.26 -0.93 -6.02
N LEU A 158 8.27 -0.06 -5.78
CA LEU A 158 6.88 -0.42 -5.63
C LEU A 158 6.17 -0.24 -6.96
N ALA A 159 5.38 -1.21 -7.39
CA ALA A 159 4.59 -1.10 -8.61
C ALA A 159 3.17 -1.65 -8.46
N ALA A 160 2.19 -0.97 -9.04
CA ALA A 160 0.82 -1.47 -9.18
C ALA A 160 0.20 -1.01 -10.51
N GLY A 161 -0.15 -1.97 -11.38
CA GLY A 161 -0.62 -1.64 -12.73
C GLY A 161 0.46 -0.90 -13.52
N GLY A 162 0.18 0.33 -13.97
CA GLY A 162 1.14 1.20 -14.67
C GLY A 162 1.85 2.23 -13.80
N GLU A 163 1.59 2.23 -12.48
CA GLU A 163 2.19 3.17 -11.53
C GLU A 163 3.37 2.52 -10.82
N ASN A 164 4.50 3.24 -10.71
CA ASN A 164 5.70 2.77 -10.03
C ASN A 164 6.39 3.89 -9.25
N VAL A 165 6.92 3.57 -8.07
CA VAL A 165 7.65 4.48 -7.19
C VAL A 165 8.92 3.80 -6.69
N ALA A 166 10.05 4.50 -6.77
CA ALA A 166 11.31 4.06 -6.19
C ALA A 166 11.47 4.64 -4.78
N LEU A 167 11.76 3.77 -3.82
CA LEU A 167 12.02 4.09 -2.42
C LEU A 167 13.48 3.80 -2.13
N VAL A 168 14.18 4.80 -1.57
CA VAL A 168 15.57 4.67 -1.17
C VAL A 168 15.67 5.03 0.31
N PHE A 169 16.34 4.19 1.08
CA PHE A 169 16.56 4.40 2.51
C PHE A 169 18.04 4.20 2.89
N ASN A 170 18.53 5.03 3.82
CA ASN A 170 19.83 4.87 4.47
C ASN A 170 19.65 4.03 5.72
#